data_AF-A0A3B0SWJ3-F1
#
_entry.id   AF-A0A3B0SWJ3-F1
#
_cell.length_a   1.000
_cell.length_b   1.000
_cell.length_c   1.000
_cell.angle_alpha   90.00
_cell.angle_beta   90.00
_cell.angle_gamma   90.00
#
_symmetry.space_group_name_H-M   'P 1'
#
loop_
_entity.id
_entity.type
_entity.pdbx_description
1 polymer ?
#
loop_
_entity_poly.entity_id
_entity_poly.type
_entity_poly.pdbx_seq_one_letter_code
_entity_poly.pdbx_strand_id
1 'polypeptide(L)' 'VGQGFVDELFRVWASSHEGVSLEPMNMNDAVEFMVRRGLGGGDVG' A
#
# COMPACT_ATOMS: atom_id res chain seq x y z
N VAL A 1 -8.11 5.39 7.05
CA VAL A 1 -7.44 4.98 5.79
C VAL A 1 -8.41 4.14 4.98
N GLY A 2 -8.48 4.33 3.67
CA GLY A 2 -9.35 3.57 2.76
C GLY A 2 -8.57 3.10 1.52
N GLN A 3 -9.13 2.16 0.76
CA GLN A 3 -8.40 1.53 -0.36
C GLN A 3 -7.92 2.54 -1.41
N GLY A 4 -8.72 3.54 -1.76
CA GLY A 4 -8.32 4.57 -2.73
C GLY A 4 -7.08 5.37 -2.29
N PHE A 5 -6.94 5.64 -0.99
CA PHE A 5 -5.76 6.32 -0.44
C PHE A 5 -4.51 5.43 -0.52
N VAL A 6 -4.67 4.15 -0.18
CA VAL A 6 -3.58 3.19 -0.25
C VAL A 6 -3.11 2.99 -1.69
N ASP A 7 -4.06 2.83 -2.62
CA ASP A 7 -3.79 2.71 -4.04
C ASP A 7 -3.05 3.94 -4.57
N GLU A 8 -3.45 5.14 -4.15
CA GLU A 8 -2.77 6.36 -4.54
C GLU A 8 -1.32 6.36 -4.06
N LEU A 9 -1.06 6.08 -2.78
CA LEU A 9 0.32 6.11 -2.24
C LEU A 9 1.22 5.01 -2.80
N PHE A 10 0.77 3.76 -2.75
CA PHE A 10 1.61 2.60 -3.02
C PHE A 10 1.62 2.16 -4.49
N ARG A 11 0.71 2.68 -5.32
CA ARG A 11 0.69 2.39 -6.77
C ARG A 11 0.94 3.63 -7.60
N VAL A 12 0.13 4.68 -7.47
CA VAL A 12 0.21 5.85 -8.37
C VAL A 12 1.40 6.73 -8.03
N TRP A 13 1.44 7.24 -6.80
CA TRP A 13 2.50 8.12 -6.34
C TRP A 13 3.87 7.43 -6.36
N ALA A 14 3.97 6.20 -5.84
CA ALA A 14 5.20 5.40 -5.88
C ALA A 14 5.76 5.20 -7.31
N SER A 15 4.89 4.99 -8.31
CA SER A 15 5.32 4.84 -9.71
C SER A 15 5.95 6.09 -10.33
N SER A 16 5.66 7.28 -9.78
CA SER A 16 6.25 8.53 -10.21
C SER A 16 7.45 8.97 -9.35
N HIS A 17 7.75 8.22 -8.29
CA HIS A 17 8.80 8.51 -7.32
C HIS A 17 9.63 7.26 -7.02
N GLU A 18 10.19 6.64 -8.05
CA GLU A 18 10.93 5.35 -7.94
C GLU A 18 12.14 5.40 -6.98
N GLY A 19 12.65 6.59 -6.65
CA GLY A 19 13.71 6.78 -5.67
C GLY A 19 13.25 6.84 -4.21
N VAL A 20 11.95 6.76 -3.94
CA VAL A 20 11.37 6.84 -2.59
C VAL A 20 10.68 5.53 -2.24
N SER A 21 11.06 4.95 -1.10
CA SER A 21 10.41 3.77 -0.53
C SER A 21 9.44 4.19 0.58
N LEU A 22 8.27 3.55 0.61
CA LEU A 22 7.27 3.75 1.67
C LEU A 22 7.28 2.53 2.60
N GLU A 23 7.59 2.76 3.88
CA GLU A 23 7.58 1.72 4.92
C GLU A 23 6.34 1.85 5.82
N PRO A 24 5.33 0.97 5.68
CA PRO A 24 4.16 0.99 6.53
C PRO A 24 4.47 0.40 7.91
N MET A 25 4.02 1.07 8.98
CA MET A 25 4.28 0.69 10.37
C MET A 25 3.07 0.94 11.27
N ASN A 26 2.94 0.17 12.36
CA ASN A 26 1.89 0.32 13.38
C ASN A 26 0.44 0.37 12.85
N MET A 27 0.17 -0.41 11.81
CA MET A 27 -1.18 -0.53 11.25
C MET A 27 -2.01 -1.49 12.10
N ASN A 28 -3.31 -1.22 12.19
CA ASN A 28 -4.26 -2.24 12.59
C ASN A 28 -4.57 -3.17 11.40
N ASP A 29 -5.19 -4.31 11.68
CA ASP A 29 -5.46 -5.37 10.70
C ASP A 29 -6.21 -4.87 9.46
N ALA A 30 -7.19 -3.98 9.64
CA ALA A 30 -7.98 -3.44 8.54
C ALA A 30 -7.11 -2.59 7.59
N VAL A 31 -6.21 -1.77 8.14
CA VAL A 31 -5.31 -0.93 7.34
C VAL A 31 -4.20 -1.75 6.71
N GLU A 32 -3.65 -2.74 7.43
CA GLU A 32 -2.65 -3.65 6.90
C GLU A 32 -3.18 -4.42 5.68
N PHE A 33 -4.41 -4.94 5.76
CA PHE A 33 -5.06 -5.63 4.65
C PHE A 33 -5.12 -4.74 3.39
N MET A 34 -5.53 -3.49 3.55
CA MET A 34 -5.61 -2.55 2.43
C MET A 34 -4.23 -2.28 1.82
N VAL A 35 -3.20 -2.04 2.65
CA VAL A 35 -1.81 -1.78 2.22
C VAL A 35 -1.21 -2.97 1.48
N ARG A 36 -1.40 -4.20 1.97
CA ARG A 36 -0.93 -5.42 1.28
C ARG A 36 -1.51 -5.53 -0.12
N ARG A 37 -2.81 -5.26 -0.28
CA ARG A 37 -3.47 -5.19 -1.58
C ARG A 37 -2.87 -4.10 -2.48
N GLY A 38 -2.59 -2.92 -1.93
CA GLY A 38 -1.99 -1.79 -2.66
C GLY A 38 -0.58 -2.07 -3.18
N LEU A 39 0.20 -2.86 -2.45
CA LEU A 39 1.56 -3.29 -2.82
C LEU A 39 1.60 -4.37 -3.92
N GLY A 40 0.44 -4.84 -4.40
CA GLY A 40 0.37 -5.92 -5.39
C GLY A 40 0.64 -7.32 -4.81
N GLY A 41 0.75 -7.45 -3.49
CA GLY A 41 0.73 -8.72 -2.78
C GLY A 41 -0.70 -9.25 -2.71
N GLY A 42 -1.25 -9.66 -3.85
CA GLY A 42 -2.42 -10.51 -3.88
C GLY A 42 -2.08 -11.85 -3.23
N ASP A 43 -2.97 -12.33 -2.39
CA ASP A 43 -2.86 -13.61 -1.68
C ASP A 43 -2.33 -14.73 -2.60
N VAL A 44 -1.18 -15.29 -2.22
CA VAL A 44 -0.88 -16.69 -2.53
C VAL A 44 -1.70 -17.49 -1.51
N GLY A 45 -2.94 -17.77 -1.86
CA GLY A 45 -3.91 -18.52 -1.06
C GLY A 45 -5.10 -18.94 -1.91
#